data_AF-A0A3M0YDD9-F1
#
_entry.id   AF-A0A3M0YDD9-F1
#
_cell.length_a   1.000
_cell.length_b   1.000
_cell.length_c   1.000
_cell.angle_alpha   90.00
_cell.angle_beta   90.00
_cell.angle_gamma   90.00
#
_symmetry.space_group_name_H-M   'P 1'
#
loop_
_entity.id
_entity.type
_entity.pdbx_description
1 polymer ?
#
loop_
_entity_poly.entity_id
_entity_poly.type
_entity_poly.pdbx_seq_one_letter_code
_entity_poly.pdbx_strand_id
1 'polypeptide(L)'
;MKRFQDRFFQNRFTWNIARAIALGLGMLVAWEVPSAVKWWDEEGAIHYSDAPPPSGWTRIEVLNDQGIVIKVITPKPPEPAKKEEKPPEDIPLWLKSFGSEEALIRLRDKRLDAIDRQIAVARAIIRQLESQKEALEAQGDEKEALETQRQIEEQEAFIRRMEREKRRILDQFRAYVACYRALKANRSEECSTWNIRGREGSPPPRR
;
A
#
# COMPACT_ATOMS: atom_id res chain seq x y z
N MET A 1 -23.11 -37.36 -50.22
CA MET A 1 -23.15 -37.99 -48.88
C MET A 1 -21.73 -38.29 -48.43
N LYS A 2 -21.37 -37.95 -47.18
CA LYS A 2 -20.02 -37.99 -46.54
C LYS A 2 -19.12 -36.78 -46.78
N ARG A 3 -19.31 -35.73 -45.97
CA ARG A 3 -18.31 -34.74 -45.46
C ARG A 3 -19.05 -33.67 -44.65
N PHE A 4 -19.57 -34.04 -43.47
CA PHE A 4 -20.21 -33.08 -42.56
C PHE A 4 -20.18 -33.56 -41.10
N GLN A 5 -19.07 -34.15 -40.64
CA GLN A 5 -18.91 -34.58 -39.25
C GLN A 5 -17.44 -34.55 -38.82
N ASP A 6 -16.80 -33.38 -38.77
CA ASP A 6 -15.45 -33.26 -38.16
C ASP A 6 -15.16 -31.84 -37.60
N ARG A 7 -16.13 -31.24 -36.90
CA ARG A 7 -15.89 -30.03 -36.09
C ARG A 7 -16.66 -30.01 -34.76
N PHE A 8 -16.65 -31.14 -34.05
CA PHE A 8 -17.31 -31.24 -32.73
C PHE A 8 -16.44 -31.82 -31.60
N PHE A 9 -15.12 -31.89 -31.79
CA PHE A 9 -14.21 -32.42 -30.76
C PHE A 9 -12.98 -31.54 -30.57
N GLN A 10 -13.13 -30.38 -29.90
CA GLN A 10 -11.97 -29.71 -29.28
C GLN A 10 -12.25 -28.66 -28.20
N ASN A 11 -13.45 -28.56 -27.60
CA ASN A 11 -13.72 -27.54 -26.57
C ASN A 11 -14.62 -28.01 -25.41
N ARG A 12 -14.32 -29.18 -24.82
CA ARG A 12 -15.01 -29.68 -23.61
C ARG A 12 -14.08 -30.32 -22.58
N PHE A 13 -12.91 -29.70 -22.33
CA PHE A 13 -12.02 -30.20 -21.29
C PHE A 13 -11.15 -29.10 -20.69
N THR A 14 -11.74 -28.21 -19.87
CA THR A 14 -11.15 -27.62 -18.65
C THR A 14 -12.15 -26.65 -18.01
N TRP A 15 -13.31 -27.16 -17.62
CA TRP A 15 -14.30 -26.44 -16.81
C TRP A 15 -14.52 -27.28 -15.56
N ASN A 16 -13.53 -27.27 -14.64
CA ASN A 16 -13.58 -27.83 -13.27
C ASN A 16 -12.22 -27.61 -12.58
N ILE A 17 -11.82 -26.35 -12.33
CA ILE A 17 -10.81 -26.06 -11.30
C ILE A 17 -11.32 -24.89 -10.45
N ALA A 18 -12.42 -25.14 -9.76
CA ALA A 18 -12.79 -24.39 -8.57
C ALA A 18 -13.38 -25.40 -7.58
N ARG A 19 -12.51 -26.17 -6.91
CA ARG A 19 -12.71 -26.78 -5.59
C ARG A 19 -11.52 -27.69 -5.25
N ALA A 20 -10.92 -27.44 -4.09
CA ALA A 20 -9.91 -28.24 -3.37
C ALA A 20 -8.44 -27.76 -3.47
N ILE A 21 -8.08 -26.77 -2.64
CA ILE A 21 -6.83 -26.83 -1.87
C ILE A 21 -7.14 -26.37 -0.45
N ALA A 22 -7.58 -27.33 0.37
CA ALA A 22 -7.41 -27.28 1.81
C ALA A 22 -6.03 -27.89 2.13
N LEU A 23 -5.32 -27.30 3.10
CA LEU A 23 -4.18 -27.86 3.83
C LEU A 23 -2.92 -28.15 2.99
N GLY A 24 -2.14 -27.10 2.72
CA GLY A 24 -0.72 -27.19 2.43
C GLY A 24 0.05 -26.42 3.51
N LEU A 25 0.53 -27.16 4.51
CA LEU A 25 1.49 -26.72 5.51
C LEU A 25 2.80 -26.33 4.80
N GLY A 26 2.88 -25.06 4.37
CA GLY A 26 4.07 -24.49 3.76
C GLY A 26 5.07 -24.12 4.84
N MET A 27 5.90 -25.09 5.21
CA MET A 27 7.14 -24.94 5.96
C MET A 27 7.93 -23.77 5.35
N LEU A 28 7.90 -22.61 6.01
CA LEU A 28 8.86 -21.53 5.75
C LEU A 28 10.22 -22.04 6.23
N VAL A 29 10.94 -22.72 5.33
CA VAL A 29 12.39 -22.73 5.42
C VAL A 29 12.79 -21.29 5.12
N ALA A 30 13.08 -20.53 6.17
CA ALA A 30 13.92 -19.37 6.03
C ALA A 30 15.24 -19.89 5.46
N TRP A 31 15.43 -19.77 4.15
CA TRP A 31 16.79 -19.65 3.63
C TRP A 31 17.30 -18.33 4.21
N GLU A 32 18.01 -18.43 5.34
CA GLU A 32 19.00 -17.43 5.68
C GLU A 32 19.96 -17.42 4.49
N VAL A 33 19.89 -16.36 3.68
CA VAL A 33 20.96 -16.08 2.74
C VAL A 33 22.08 -15.51 3.61
N PRO A 34 23.19 -16.23 3.84
CA PRO A 34 24.33 -15.65 4.54
C PRO A 34 24.84 -14.51 3.67
N SER A 35 24.49 -13.28 4.03
CA SER A 35 24.97 -12.09 3.35
C SER A 35 26.23 -11.63 4.05
N ALA A 36 27.39 -11.89 3.44
CA ALA A 36 28.64 -11.35 3.93
C ALA A 36 28.60 -9.82 3.81
N VAL A 37 28.99 -9.13 4.89
CA VAL A 37 29.06 -7.67 4.95
C VAL A 37 30.52 -7.25 4.84
N LYS A 38 30.82 -6.43 3.85
CA LYS A 38 32.12 -5.78 3.68
C LYS A 38 32.01 -4.35 4.18
N TRP A 39 32.90 -3.93 5.06
CA TRP A 39 32.90 -2.58 5.58
C TRP A 39 34.30 -2.00 5.70
N TRP A 40 34.36 -0.67 5.75
CA TRP A 40 35.59 0.10 5.93
C TRP A 40 35.56 0.79 7.29
N ASP A 41 36.64 0.65 8.05
CA ASP A 41 36.85 1.41 9.30
C ASP A 41 37.27 2.86 9.03
N GLU A 42 37.57 3.61 10.10
CA GLU A 42 38.00 5.02 10.01
C GLU A 42 39.40 5.15 9.40
N GLU A 43 40.24 4.13 9.57
CA GLU A 43 41.59 4.01 9.01
C GLU A 43 41.59 3.55 7.54
N GLY A 44 40.43 3.18 7.00
CA GLY A 44 40.25 2.72 5.63
C GLY A 44 40.59 1.25 5.37
N ALA A 45 40.80 0.45 6.42
CA ALA A 45 40.98 -0.99 6.32
C ALA A 45 39.65 -1.69 6.04
N ILE A 46 39.74 -2.79 5.27
CA ILE A 46 38.58 -3.54 4.77
C ILE A 46 38.36 -4.76 5.67
N HIS A 47 37.14 -4.88 6.18
CA HIS A 47 36.72 -6.00 7.01
C HIS A 47 35.58 -6.78 6.34
N TYR A 48 35.59 -8.10 6.51
CA TYR A 48 34.55 -9.02 6.04
C TYR A 48 33.95 -9.72 7.25
N SER A 49 32.64 -9.61 7.45
CA SER A 49 31.94 -10.20 8.59
C SER A 49 30.51 -10.53 8.25
N ASP A 50 29.95 -11.56 8.88
CA ASP A 50 28.52 -11.87 8.83
C ASP A 50 27.71 -10.99 9.80
N ALA A 51 28.40 -10.24 10.66
CA ALA A 51 27.81 -9.33 11.63
C ALA A 51 27.93 -7.85 11.16
N PRO A 52 26.96 -6.99 11.49
CA PRO A 52 27.06 -5.56 11.23
C PRO A 52 28.26 -4.94 11.99
N PRO A 53 28.90 -3.89 11.44
CA PRO A 53 30.08 -3.30 12.05
C PRO A 53 29.77 -2.60 13.38
N PRO A 54 30.77 -2.47 14.28
CA PRO A 54 30.68 -1.57 15.43
C PRO A 54 30.52 -0.11 14.97
N SER A 55 30.14 0.80 15.88
CA SER A 55 30.05 2.24 15.59
C SER A 55 31.37 2.80 15.06
N GLY A 56 31.34 3.63 14.01
CA GLY A 56 32.55 4.22 13.39
C GLY A 56 32.89 3.70 11.98
N TRP A 57 31.92 3.23 11.20
CA TRP A 57 32.16 2.75 9.83
C TRP A 57 31.95 3.84 8.77
N THR A 58 32.74 3.78 7.70
CA THR A 58 32.69 4.77 6.61
C THR A 58 31.81 4.33 5.45
N ARG A 59 31.67 3.01 5.23
CA ARG A 59 30.87 2.44 4.15
C ARG A 59 30.57 0.98 4.47
N ILE A 60 29.36 0.53 4.14
CA ILE A 60 28.96 -0.87 4.21
C ILE A 60 28.52 -1.31 2.82
N GLU A 61 29.05 -2.44 2.37
CA GLU A 61 28.60 -3.17 1.20
C GLU A 61 28.04 -4.51 1.65
N VAL A 62 26.81 -4.82 1.26
CA VAL A 62 26.21 -6.14 1.45
C VAL A 62 26.49 -6.94 0.18
N LEU A 63 27.07 -8.13 0.35
CA LEU A 63 27.44 -9.03 -0.73
C LEU A 63 26.47 -10.22 -0.78
N ASN A 64 26.24 -10.74 -1.98
CA ASN A 64 25.60 -12.05 -2.15
C ASN A 64 26.63 -13.18 -1.97
N ASP A 65 26.14 -14.42 -2.06
CA ASP A 65 26.93 -15.67 -2.00
C ASP A 65 28.04 -15.77 -3.06
N GLN A 66 27.93 -15.02 -4.16
CA GLN A 66 28.93 -14.93 -5.23
C GLN A 66 29.92 -13.77 -5.06
N GLY A 67 29.86 -13.02 -3.96
CA GLY A 67 30.73 -11.87 -3.70
C GLY A 67 30.37 -10.62 -4.52
N ILE A 68 29.16 -10.55 -5.07
CA ILE A 68 28.64 -9.41 -5.82
C ILE A 68 27.93 -8.46 -4.86
N VAL A 69 28.24 -7.16 -4.99
CA VAL A 69 27.63 -6.10 -4.17
C VAL A 69 26.16 -5.94 -4.56
N ILE A 70 25.26 -6.27 -3.63
CA ILE A 70 23.81 -6.13 -3.80
C ILE A 70 23.30 -4.78 -3.26
N LYS A 71 24.00 -4.21 -2.26
CA LYS A 71 23.59 -2.97 -1.61
C LYS A 71 24.79 -2.22 -1.04
N VAL A 72 24.87 -0.91 -1.29
CA VAL A 72 25.83 -0.01 -0.67
C VAL A 72 25.10 0.90 0.32
N ILE A 73 25.56 0.94 1.56
CA ILE A 73 25.05 1.80 2.63
C ILE A 73 26.21 2.72 3.01
N THR A 74 26.07 4.02 2.73
CA THR A 74 27.00 5.05 3.19
C THR A 74 26.41 5.76 4.42
N PRO A 75 27.22 6.18 5.39
CA PRO A 75 26.76 7.01 6.49
C PRO A 75 26.18 8.29 5.88
N LYS A 76 24.90 8.51 6.17
CA LYS A 76 24.18 9.70 5.70
C LYS A 76 24.94 10.92 6.27
N PRO A 77 25.35 11.91 5.46
CA PRO A 77 25.88 13.15 6.01
C PRO A 77 24.86 13.70 7.02
N PRO A 78 25.29 14.30 8.14
CA PRO A 78 24.35 14.85 9.11
C PRO A 78 23.48 15.85 8.36
N GLU A 79 22.21 15.48 8.12
CA GLU A 79 21.23 16.46 7.70
C GLU A 79 21.32 17.59 8.73
N PRO A 80 21.36 18.87 8.32
CA PRO A 80 21.34 19.96 9.28
C PRO A 80 20.17 19.68 10.20
N ALA A 81 20.46 19.48 11.49
CA ALA A 81 19.48 19.14 12.48
C ALA A 81 18.35 20.15 12.32
N LYS A 82 17.24 19.74 11.69
CA LYS A 82 16.04 20.54 11.67
C LYS A 82 15.79 20.77 13.15
N LYS A 83 15.90 22.01 13.60
CA LYS A 83 15.57 22.38 14.97
C LYS A 83 14.21 21.77 15.22
N GLU A 84 14.18 20.65 15.94
CA GLU A 84 12.95 20.02 16.36
C GLU A 84 12.38 21.01 17.36
N GLU A 85 11.55 21.92 16.85
CA GLU A 85 10.75 22.80 17.67
C GLU A 85 9.98 21.88 18.61
N LYS A 86 10.37 21.91 19.89
CA LYS A 86 9.70 21.12 20.92
C LYS A 86 8.21 21.43 20.82
N PRO A 87 7.36 20.43 20.57
CA PRO A 87 5.93 20.66 20.51
C PRO A 87 5.47 21.25 21.86
N PRO A 88 4.60 22.28 21.88
CA PRO A 88 4.04 22.79 23.13
C PRO A 88 3.47 21.65 23.99
N GLU A 89 3.66 21.74 25.31
CA GLU A 89 3.38 20.65 26.25
C GLU A 89 1.92 20.15 26.20
N ASP A 90 1.00 21.06 25.85
CA ASP A 90 -0.45 20.84 25.77
C ASP A 90 -0.94 20.17 24.47
N ILE A 91 -0.02 19.74 23.60
CA ILE A 91 -0.40 19.04 22.38
C ILE A 91 -0.99 17.65 22.70
N PRO A 92 -2.17 17.27 22.13
CA PRO A 92 -2.75 15.95 22.32
C PRO A 92 -1.78 14.82 21.97
N LEU A 93 -1.82 13.72 22.74
CA LEU A 93 -0.91 12.58 22.60
C LEU A 93 -0.86 12.01 21.16
N TRP A 94 -2.00 12.00 20.47
CA TRP A 94 -2.09 11.54 19.09
C TRP A 94 -1.38 12.48 18.09
N LEU A 95 -1.23 13.76 18.40
CA LEU A 95 -0.48 14.69 17.58
C LEU A 95 1.03 14.58 17.86
N LYS A 96 1.39 14.30 19.12
CA LYS A 96 2.78 14.03 19.55
C LYS A 96 3.37 12.84 18.78
N SER A 97 2.56 11.84 18.43
CA SER A 97 3.02 10.70 17.63
C SER A 97 3.34 11.04 16.17
N PHE A 98 2.85 12.16 15.62
CA PHE A 98 3.12 12.55 14.23
C PHE A 98 4.32 13.49 14.09
N GLY A 99 4.79 14.15 15.14
CA GLY A 99 6.05 14.93 15.15
C GLY A 99 6.09 16.20 14.26
N SER A 100 5.35 16.27 13.16
CA SER A 100 5.30 17.41 12.22
C SER A 100 4.01 17.42 11.39
N GLU A 101 3.65 18.59 10.84
CA GLU A 101 2.55 18.72 9.86
C GLU A 101 2.86 17.89 8.61
N GLU A 102 4.11 17.91 8.15
CA GLU A 102 4.56 17.15 6.98
C GLU A 102 4.39 15.65 7.17
N ALA A 103 4.54 15.13 8.40
CA ALA A 103 4.30 13.72 8.67
C ALA A 103 2.81 13.34 8.54
N LEU A 104 1.90 14.21 8.98
CA LEU A 104 0.46 14.03 8.77
C LEU A 104 0.12 13.99 7.27
N ILE A 105 0.69 14.93 6.50
CA ILE A 105 0.51 14.99 5.05
C ILE A 105 1.06 13.72 4.38
N ARG A 106 2.28 13.29 4.73
CA ARG A 106 2.85 12.03 4.19
C ARG A 106 2.00 10.82 4.53
N LEU A 107 1.45 10.74 5.74
CA LEU A 107 0.57 9.64 6.12
C LEU A 107 -0.73 9.64 5.32
N ARG A 108 -1.33 10.81 5.13
CA ARG A 108 -2.50 11.00 4.25
C ARG A 108 -2.19 10.45 2.86
N ASP A 109 -1.13 10.93 2.25
CA ASP A 109 -0.78 10.59 0.87
C ASP A 109 -0.53 9.08 0.72
N LYS A 110 0.20 8.47 1.67
CA LYS A 110 0.38 7.00 1.71
C LYS A 110 -0.94 6.23 1.77
N ARG A 111 -1.92 6.71 2.55
CA ARG A 111 -3.24 6.08 2.64
C ARG A 111 -4.05 6.25 1.36
N LEU A 112 -4.01 7.43 0.74
CA LEU A 112 -4.68 7.70 -0.52
C LEU A 112 -4.08 6.85 -1.65
N ASP A 113 -2.76 6.75 -1.71
CA ASP A 113 -2.04 5.90 -2.67
C ASP A 113 -2.47 4.43 -2.55
N ALA A 114 -2.62 3.92 -1.32
CA ALA A 114 -3.08 2.55 -1.11
C ALA A 114 -4.51 2.32 -1.65
N ILE A 115 -5.41 3.29 -1.44
CA ILE A 115 -6.78 3.26 -1.99
C ILE A 115 -6.75 3.33 -3.52
N ASP A 116 -5.94 4.23 -4.09
CA ASP A 116 -5.85 4.40 -5.53
C ASP A 116 -5.31 3.14 -6.23
N ARG A 117 -4.37 2.42 -5.59
CA ARG A 117 -3.92 1.11 -6.08
C ARG A 117 -5.04 0.07 -6.08
N GLN A 118 -5.87 0.02 -5.02
CA GLN A 118 -7.01 -0.90 -4.98
C GLN A 118 -8.05 -0.58 -6.07
N ILE A 119 -8.34 0.70 -6.28
CA ILE A 119 -9.23 1.15 -7.37
C ILE A 119 -8.64 0.76 -8.73
N ALA A 120 -7.33 0.94 -8.94
CA ALA A 120 -6.67 0.59 -10.19
C ALA A 120 -6.77 -0.92 -10.49
N VAL A 121 -6.60 -1.77 -9.48
CA VAL A 121 -6.78 -3.23 -9.59
C VAL A 121 -8.24 -3.57 -9.94
N ALA A 122 -9.21 -3.01 -9.23
CA ALA A 122 -10.63 -3.24 -9.51
C ALA A 122 -11.01 -2.83 -10.94
N ARG A 123 -10.50 -1.70 -11.43
CA ARG A 123 -10.70 -1.27 -12.82
C ARG A 123 -10.07 -2.21 -13.85
N ALA A 124 -8.91 -2.78 -13.54
CA ALA A 124 -8.31 -3.80 -14.41
C ALA A 124 -9.16 -5.07 -14.48
N ILE A 125 -9.70 -5.50 -13.34
CA ILE A 125 -10.63 -6.64 -13.28
C ILE A 125 -11.90 -6.36 -14.11
N ILE A 126 -12.49 -5.17 -13.98
CA ILE A 126 -13.68 -4.77 -14.79
C ILE A 126 -13.38 -4.90 -16.28
N ARG A 127 -12.27 -4.34 -16.78
CA ARG A 127 -11.90 -4.43 -18.21
C ARG A 127 -11.77 -5.88 -18.69
N GLN A 128 -11.23 -6.76 -17.85
CA GLN A 128 -11.12 -8.17 -18.18
C GLN A 128 -12.51 -8.84 -18.24
N LEU A 129 -13.37 -8.56 -17.27
CA LEU A 129 -14.74 -9.08 -17.23
C LEU A 129 -15.59 -8.56 -18.40
N GLU A 130 -15.43 -7.30 -18.79
CA GLU A 130 -16.11 -6.70 -19.95
C GLU A 130 -15.75 -7.46 -21.24
N SER A 131 -14.46 -7.71 -21.47
CA SER A 131 -14.00 -8.49 -22.63
C SER A 131 -14.52 -9.93 -22.60
N GLN A 132 -14.57 -10.56 -21.42
CA GLN A 132 -15.14 -11.90 -21.26
C GLN A 132 -16.64 -11.91 -21.56
N LYS A 133 -17.38 -10.93 -21.05
CA LYS A 133 -18.83 -10.79 -21.28
C LYS A 133 -19.14 -10.65 -22.76
N GLU A 134 -18.42 -9.79 -23.48
CA GLU A 134 -18.58 -9.61 -24.93
C GLU A 134 -18.35 -10.92 -25.69
N ALA A 135 -17.33 -11.69 -25.30
CA ALA A 135 -17.04 -12.99 -25.91
C ALA A 135 -18.15 -14.04 -25.64
N LEU A 136 -18.75 -14.02 -24.45
CA LEU A 136 -19.87 -14.91 -24.08
C LEU A 136 -21.16 -14.54 -24.81
N GLU A 137 -21.45 -13.24 -24.94
CA GLU A 137 -22.58 -12.72 -25.70
C GLU A 137 -22.47 -13.11 -27.18
N ALA A 138 -21.28 -13.01 -27.78
CA ALA A 138 -21.03 -13.45 -29.15
C ALA A 138 -21.21 -14.97 -29.35
N GLN A 139 -21.02 -15.77 -28.30
CA GLN A 139 -21.24 -17.22 -28.31
C GLN A 139 -22.71 -17.60 -28.06
N GLY A 140 -23.56 -16.64 -27.66
CA GLY A 140 -24.95 -16.88 -27.29
C GLY A 140 -25.12 -17.48 -25.88
N ASP A 141 -24.10 -17.41 -25.01
CA ASP A 141 -24.21 -17.84 -23.62
C ASP A 141 -24.70 -16.70 -22.72
N GLU A 142 -26.00 -16.42 -22.80
CA GLU A 142 -26.63 -15.32 -22.06
C GLU A 142 -26.53 -15.50 -20.54
N LYS A 143 -26.56 -16.74 -20.05
CA LYS A 143 -26.55 -17.02 -18.62
C LYS A 143 -25.18 -16.70 -18.02
N GLU A 144 -24.10 -17.15 -18.68
CA GLU A 144 -22.75 -16.84 -18.23
C GLU A 144 -22.45 -15.34 -18.37
N ALA A 145 -22.88 -14.71 -19.46
CA ALA A 145 -22.74 -13.27 -19.65
C ALA A 145 -23.43 -12.45 -18.54
N LEU A 146 -24.62 -12.88 -18.08
CA LEU A 146 -25.33 -12.23 -16.97
C LEU A 146 -24.59 -12.38 -15.63
N GLU A 147 -23.98 -13.53 -15.35
CA GLU A 147 -23.18 -13.71 -14.14
C GLU A 147 -21.91 -12.85 -14.18
N THR A 148 -21.24 -12.77 -15.33
CA THR A 148 -20.10 -11.84 -15.51
C THR A 148 -20.53 -10.39 -15.32
N GLN A 149 -21.72 -9.99 -15.80
CA GLN A 149 -22.27 -8.66 -15.56
C GLN A 149 -22.46 -8.37 -14.06
N ARG A 150 -22.97 -9.34 -13.29
CA ARG A 150 -23.12 -9.21 -11.83
C ARG A 150 -21.78 -8.97 -11.14
N GLN A 151 -20.73 -9.66 -11.58
CA GLN A 151 -19.37 -9.46 -11.06
C GLN A 151 -18.81 -8.07 -11.39
N ILE A 152 -19.09 -7.54 -12.59
CA ILE A 152 -18.73 -6.15 -12.95
C ILE A 152 -19.39 -5.17 -11.97
N GLU A 153 -20.70 -5.30 -11.74
CA GLU A 153 -21.45 -4.44 -10.83
C GLU A 153 -20.92 -4.49 -9.39
N GLU A 154 -20.49 -5.66 -8.92
CA GLU A 154 -19.84 -5.82 -7.62
C GLU A 154 -18.51 -5.04 -7.53
N GLN A 155 -17.67 -5.11 -8.57
CA GLN A 155 -16.40 -4.37 -8.63
C GLN A 155 -16.63 -2.86 -8.71
N GLU A 156 -17.63 -2.41 -9.48
CA GLU A 156 -18.00 -1.00 -9.50
C GLU A 156 -18.51 -0.52 -8.13
N ALA A 157 -19.33 -1.32 -7.45
CA ALA A 157 -19.80 -1.02 -6.10
C ALA A 157 -18.63 -0.91 -5.12
N PHE A 158 -17.61 -1.77 -5.27
CA PHE A 158 -16.36 -1.67 -4.53
C PHE A 158 -15.63 -0.35 -4.81
N ILE A 159 -15.44 0.04 -6.08
CA ILE A 159 -14.83 1.33 -6.44
C ILE A 159 -15.60 2.49 -5.80
N ARG A 160 -16.94 2.51 -5.89
CA ARG A 160 -17.77 3.54 -5.27
C ARG A 160 -17.58 3.62 -3.74
N ARG A 161 -17.40 2.48 -3.05
CA ARG A 161 -17.06 2.45 -1.61
C ARG A 161 -15.69 3.06 -1.36
N MET A 162 -14.68 2.69 -2.14
CA MET A 162 -13.32 3.20 -2.00
C MET A 162 -13.22 4.71 -2.26
N GLU A 163 -13.96 5.23 -3.22
CA GLU A 163 -14.03 6.68 -3.48
C GLU A 163 -14.69 7.46 -2.34
N ARG A 164 -15.71 6.89 -1.69
CA ARG A 164 -16.29 7.48 -0.47
C ARG A 164 -15.27 7.49 0.66
N GLU A 165 -14.54 6.41 0.85
CA GLU A 165 -13.50 6.33 1.87
C GLU A 165 -12.37 7.33 1.61
N LYS A 166 -11.96 7.49 0.35
CA LYS A 166 -10.98 8.51 -0.07
C LYS A 166 -11.42 9.92 0.37
N ARG A 167 -12.67 10.29 0.12
CA ARG A 167 -13.24 11.58 0.56
C ARG A 167 -13.26 11.71 2.08
N ARG A 168 -13.70 10.67 2.78
CA ARG A 168 -13.72 10.64 4.26
C ARG A 168 -12.33 10.86 4.85
N ILE A 169 -11.32 10.21 4.30
CA ILE A 169 -9.91 10.37 4.71
C ILE A 169 -9.45 11.80 4.45
N LEU A 170 -9.73 12.35 3.26
CA LEU A 170 -9.34 13.74 2.93
C LEU A 170 -9.94 14.74 3.93
N ASP A 171 -11.23 14.62 4.24
CA ASP A 171 -11.91 15.50 5.20
C ASP A 171 -11.33 15.36 6.61
N GLN A 172 -11.09 14.12 7.04
CA GLN A 172 -10.48 13.83 8.34
C GLN A 172 -9.07 14.43 8.47
N PHE A 173 -8.22 14.25 7.46
CA PHE A 173 -6.86 14.81 7.49
C PHE A 173 -6.86 16.33 7.37
N ARG A 174 -7.81 16.92 6.64
CA ARG A 174 -7.99 18.37 6.61
C ARG A 174 -8.27 18.93 8.00
N ALA A 175 -9.15 18.28 8.77
CA ALA A 175 -9.42 18.63 10.15
C ALA A 175 -8.17 18.48 11.04
N TYR A 176 -7.41 17.40 10.87
CA TYR A 176 -6.18 17.17 11.64
C TYR A 176 -5.11 18.22 11.38
N VAL A 177 -4.88 18.59 10.12
CA VAL A 177 -3.92 19.65 9.77
C VAL A 177 -4.40 21.01 10.31
N ALA A 178 -5.69 21.31 10.23
CA ALA A 178 -6.24 22.54 10.79
C ALA A 178 -6.04 22.62 12.32
N CYS A 179 -6.37 21.54 13.04
CA CYS A 179 -6.11 21.46 14.49
C CYS A 179 -4.61 21.58 14.81
N TYR A 180 -3.73 20.93 14.03
CA TYR A 180 -2.29 21.02 14.23
C TYR A 180 -1.80 22.46 14.14
N ARG A 181 -2.25 23.21 13.13
CA ARG A 181 -1.90 24.62 12.95
C ARG A 181 -2.47 25.51 14.06
N ALA A 182 -3.69 25.26 14.51
CA ALA A 182 -4.30 26.00 15.62
C ALA A 182 -3.52 25.79 16.93
N LEU A 183 -3.13 24.55 17.23
CA LEU A 183 -2.31 24.23 18.40
C LEU A 183 -0.93 24.87 18.32
N LYS A 184 -0.27 24.87 17.15
CA LYS A 184 0.99 25.61 16.95
C LYS A 184 0.84 27.12 17.15
N ALA A 185 -0.35 27.68 16.94
CA ALA A 185 -0.64 29.09 17.13
C ALA A 185 -1.21 29.42 18.52
N ASN A 186 -1.13 28.51 19.49
CA ASN A 186 -1.73 28.63 20.82
C ASN A 186 -3.25 28.90 20.82
N ARG A 187 -3.95 28.48 19.76
CA ARG A 187 -5.42 28.53 19.65
C ARG A 187 -6.03 27.15 19.91
N SER A 188 -5.75 26.57 21.08
CA SER A 188 -6.17 25.20 21.42
C SER A 188 -7.69 25.02 21.44
N GLU A 189 -8.44 26.09 21.73
CA GLU A 189 -9.91 26.13 21.71
C GLU A 189 -10.51 25.81 20.32
N GLU A 190 -9.82 26.18 19.24
CA GLU A 190 -10.26 25.90 17.87
C GLU A 190 -10.17 24.40 17.54
N CYS A 191 -9.30 23.65 18.24
CA CYS A 191 -9.15 22.22 18.02
C CYS A 191 -10.17 21.39 18.82
N SER A 192 -10.56 21.82 20.03
CA SER A 192 -11.48 21.04 20.89
C SER A 192 -12.90 20.92 20.34
N THR A 193 -13.32 21.85 19.48
CA THR A 193 -14.61 21.81 18.78
C THR A 193 -14.67 20.72 17.70
N TRP A 194 -13.52 20.28 17.18
CA TRP A 194 -13.45 19.11 16.34
C TRP A 194 -13.49 17.89 17.25
N ASN A 195 -14.67 17.31 17.42
CA ASN A 195 -14.86 16.06 18.15
C ASN A 195 -14.19 14.91 17.38
N ILE A 196 -12.88 14.76 17.54
CA ILE A 196 -12.04 13.75 16.86
C ILE A 196 -12.40 12.32 17.30
N ARG A 197 -13.21 12.15 18.36
CA ARG A 197 -13.76 10.85 18.76
C ARG A 197 -15.00 10.50 17.94
N GLY A 198 -14.77 10.04 16.72
CA GLY A 198 -15.51 8.93 16.11
C GLY A 198 -17.04 8.90 16.28
N ARG A 199 -17.72 10.04 16.21
CA ARG A 199 -19.17 10.08 16.00
C ARG A 199 -19.43 10.86 14.72
N GLU A 200 -20.20 10.21 13.84
CA GLU A 200 -20.85 10.77 12.67
C GLU A 200 -21.25 12.22 12.91
N GLY A 201 -20.59 13.16 12.23
CA GLY A 201 -20.82 14.58 12.47
C GLY A 201 -20.21 15.40 11.35
N SER A 202 -21.10 15.95 10.52
CA SER A 202 -20.84 16.78 9.35
C SER A 202 -19.73 17.82 9.49
N PRO A 203 -19.07 18.20 8.38
CA PRO A 203 -18.16 19.34 8.36
C PRO A 203 -18.90 20.61 8.83
N PRO A 204 -18.23 21.54 9.54
CA PRO A 204 -18.84 22.79 9.95
C PRO A 204 -19.31 23.59 8.74
N PRO A 205 -20.38 24.41 8.87
CA PRO A 205 -20.87 25.23 7.78
C PRO A 205 -19.76 26.18 7.31
N ARG A 206 -19.52 26.20 5.99
CA ARG A 206 -18.63 27.20 5.37
C ARG A 206 -19.28 28.57 5.58
N ARG A 207 -18.58 29.45 6.31
CA ARG A 207 -18.87 30.88 6.30
C ARG A 207 -18.41 31.50 4.99
#